data_AF-A0A2G9NZR5-F1
#
_entry.id   AF-A0A2G9NZR5-F1
#
_cell.length_a   1.000
_cell.length_b   1.000
_cell.length_c   1.000
_cell.angle_alpha   90.00
_cell.angle_beta   90.00
_cell.angle_gamma   90.00
#
_symmetry.space_group_name_H-M   'P 1'
#
loop_
_entity.id
_entity.type
_entity.pdbx_description
1 polymer ?
#
loop_
_entity_poly.entity_id
_entity_poly.type
_entity_poly.pdbx_seq_one_letter_code
_entity_poly.pdbx_strand_id
1 'polypeptide(L)'
;MRFFKHGDVLAVSLPESLRKKMGVSEGDEFDFVDVSNNVVALVRKTASSREEKPAAVLPGALPVQRAAAVTQSLVPQKPKIRASPEAIEFARRGYAVLDNEVEAKRLSEELEQFVKSGQVVGVRGFDRRFYVVSKQFFESASAALLLALKEASALQQASVKAKLPFEACAAVLAVLKEQGDVIEKKKGLFQAV
;
A
#
# COMPACT_ATOMS: atom_id res chain seq x y z
N MET A 1 29.72 -0.95 -5.16
CA MET A 1 29.37 -2.11 -5.99
C MET A 1 29.02 -1.62 -7.37
N ARG A 2 29.39 -2.36 -8.42
CA ARG A 2 28.95 -2.08 -9.80
C ARG A 2 28.45 -3.38 -10.41
N PHE A 3 27.30 -3.32 -11.07
CA PHE A 3 26.77 -4.42 -11.86
C PHE A 3 27.20 -4.21 -13.32
N PHE A 4 27.68 -5.26 -13.96
CA PHE A 4 28.05 -5.22 -15.37
C PHE A 4 27.79 -6.58 -16.02
N LYS A 5 27.51 -6.58 -17.31
CA LYS A 5 27.36 -7.80 -18.09
C LYS A 5 28.75 -8.33 -18.47
N HIS A 6 29.01 -9.61 -18.21
CA HIS A 6 30.25 -10.28 -18.61
C HIS A 6 29.89 -11.57 -19.35
N GLY A 7 29.97 -11.56 -20.68
CA GLY A 7 29.38 -12.62 -21.50
C GLY A 7 27.86 -12.68 -21.30
N ASP A 8 27.33 -13.85 -20.98
CA ASP A 8 25.89 -14.07 -20.74
C ASP A 8 25.49 -14.01 -19.25
N VAL A 9 26.43 -13.64 -18.36
CA VAL A 9 26.17 -13.54 -16.92
C VAL A 9 26.23 -12.09 -16.43
N LEU A 10 25.48 -11.80 -15.37
CA LEU A 10 25.56 -10.55 -14.63
C LEU A 10 26.63 -10.67 -13.55
N ALA A 11 27.67 -9.85 -13.63
CA ALA A 11 28.75 -9.81 -12.67
C ALA A 11 28.59 -8.64 -11.69
N VAL A 12 28.94 -8.87 -10.42
CA VAL A 12 28.94 -7.86 -9.37
C VAL A 12 30.37 -7.60 -8.91
N SER A 13 30.87 -6.37 -9.11
CA SER A 13 32.16 -5.96 -8.57
C SER A 13 32.00 -5.53 -7.10
N LEU A 14 32.64 -6.32 -6.23
CA LEU A 14 32.76 -6.08 -4.79
C LEU A 14 34.15 -5.48 -4.48
N PRO A 15 34.23 -4.34 -3.76
CA PRO A 15 35.49 -3.84 -3.21
C PRO A 15 36.14 -4.88 -2.28
N GLU A 16 37.47 -4.96 -2.27
CA GLU A 16 38.22 -5.95 -1.49
C GLU A 16 37.95 -5.86 0.03
N SER A 17 37.70 -4.65 0.54
CA SER A 17 37.33 -4.41 1.93
C SER A 17 36.01 -5.09 2.32
N LEU A 18 35.01 -5.07 1.43
CA LEU A 18 33.72 -5.75 1.63
C LEU A 18 33.88 -7.26 1.47
N ARG A 19 34.68 -7.73 0.52
CA ARG A 19 34.97 -9.16 0.31
C ARG A 19 35.55 -9.79 1.58
N LYS A 20 36.57 -9.17 2.19
CA LYS A 20 37.19 -9.64 3.44
C LYS A 20 36.22 -9.60 4.62
N LYS A 21 35.43 -8.53 4.75
CA LYS A 21 34.47 -8.37 5.84
C LYS A 21 33.32 -9.38 5.77
N MET A 22 32.86 -9.71 4.56
CA MET A 22 31.76 -10.66 4.34
C MET A 22 32.23 -12.11 4.18
N GLY A 23 33.55 -12.36 4.15
CA GLY A 23 34.11 -13.70 3.98
C GLY A 23 33.78 -14.36 2.64
N VAL A 24 33.61 -13.56 1.58
CA VAL A 24 33.21 -14.06 0.25
C VAL A 24 34.45 -14.55 -0.51
N SER A 25 34.43 -15.80 -0.94
CA SER A 25 35.48 -16.42 -1.74
C SER A 25 35.02 -16.72 -3.16
N GLU A 26 35.97 -16.85 -4.09
CA GLU A 26 35.66 -17.30 -5.46
C GLU A 26 35.18 -18.75 -5.39
N GLY A 27 34.00 -19.03 -5.99
CA GLY A 27 33.34 -20.34 -5.93
C GLY A 27 32.21 -20.45 -4.91
N ASP A 28 31.96 -19.43 -4.10
CA ASP A 28 30.78 -19.41 -3.22
C ASP A 28 29.48 -19.19 -4.02
N GLU A 29 28.47 -20.02 -3.77
CA GLU A 29 27.13 -19.86 -4.34
C GLU A 29 26.28 -18.91 -3.50
N PHE A 30 25.61 -17.97 -4.16
CA PHE A 30 24.71 -17.01 -3.54
C PHE A 30 23.36 -17.01 -4.24
N ASP A 31 22.32 -16.72 -3.48
CA ASP A 31 20.96 -16.49 -3.98
C ASP A 31 20.50 -15.08 -3.61
N PHE A 32 19.60 -14.53 -4.42
CA PHE A 32 18.99 -13.22 -4.19
C PHE A 32 17.63 -13.41 -3.51
N VAL A 33 17.50 -12.89 -2.29
CA VAL A 33 16.25 -12.94 -1.52
C VAL A 33 15.70 -11.53 -1.36
N ASP A 34 14.48 -11.30 -1.82
CA ASP A 34 13.77 -10.04 -1.59
C ASP A 34 13.41 -9.91 -0.11
N VAL A 35 14.03 -8.96 0.59
CA VAL A 35 13.77 -8.70 2.02
C VAL A 35 12.68 -7.64 2.19
N SER A 36 12.68 -6.61 1.34
CA SER A 36 11.66 -5.54 1.33
C SER A 36 11.72 -4.74 0.02
N ASN A 37 10.81 -3.78 -0.16
CA ASN A 37 10.70 -2.97 -1.38
C ASN A 37 12.05 -2.31 -1.74
N ASN A 38 12.66 -2.77 -2.84
CA ASN A 38 13.97 -2.35 -3.36
C ASN A 38 15.19 -2.74 -2.51
N VAL A 39 15.04 -3.67 -1.57
CA VAL A 39 16.14 -4.26 -0.81
C VAL A 39 16.22 -5.75 -1.10
N VAL A 40 17.22 -6.12 -1.89
CA VAL A 40 17.56 -7.51 -2.18
C VAL A 40 18.75 -7.91 -1.31
N ALA A 41 18.60 -8.96 -0.52
CA ALA A 41 19.71 -9.54 0.22
C ALA A 41 20.38 -10.63 -0.62
N LEU A 42 21.71 -10.59 -0.63
CA LEU A 42 22.53 -11.66 -1.18
C LEU A 42 22.78 -12.67 -0.05
N VAL A 43 22.20 -13.87 -0.15
CA VAL A 43 22.31 -14.91 0.89
C VAL A 43 23.19 -16.04 0.38
N ARG A 44 24.20 -16.43 1.16
CA ARG A 44 25.06 -17.57 0.81
C ARG A 44 24.24 -18.85 0.87
N LYS A 45 24.27 -19.64 -0.20
CA LYS A 45 23.59 -20.93 -0.26
C LYS A 45 24.40 -21.95 0.55
N THR A 46 24.14 -22.01 1.85
CA THR A 46 24.67 -23.09 2.67
C THR A 46 23.92 -24.38 2.30
N ALA A 47 24.65 -25.47 2.09
CA ALA A 47 24.15 -26.74 1.56
C ALA A 47 23.19 -27.51 2.51
N SER A 48 22.37 -26.81 3.30
CA SER A 48 21.63 -27.36 4.44
C SER A 48 20.12 -27.54 4.21
N SER A 49 19.57 -27.23 3.04
CA SER A 49 18.14 -27.47 2.75
C SER A 49 17.94 -28.86 2.15
N ARG A 50 17.98 -29.85 3.04
CA ARG A 50 17.44 -31.20 2.82
C ARG A 50 15.93 -31.05 2.53
N GLU A 51 15.52 -31.53 1.36
CA GLU A 51 14.11 -31.59 0.93
C GLU A 51 13.24 -32.24 2.02
N GLU A 52 12.39 -31.45 2.69
CA GLU A 52 11.24 -32.00 3.41
C GLU A 52 10.19 -32.44 2.38
N LYS A 53 10.33 -33.68 1.92
CA LYS A 53 9.23 -34.42 1.26
C LYS A 53 8.07 -34.54 2.25
N PRO A 54 6.87 -34.01 1.93
CA PRO A 54 5.68 -34.27 2.75
C PRO A 54 5.33 -35.76 2.66
N ALA A 55 5.26 -36.40 3.83
CA ALA A 55 4.99 -37.81 4.02
C ALA A 55 3.62 -38.22 3.49
N ALA A 56 3.59 -39.41 2.89
CA ALA A 56 2.43 -40.08 2.35
C ALA A 56 1.37 -40.39 3.43
N VAL A 57 0.12 -40.05 3.12
CA VAL A 57 -1.08 -40.42 3.90
C VAL A 57 -1.52 -41.82 3.47
N LEU A 58 -1.68 -42.73 4.45
CA LEU A 58 -2.16 -44.09 4.26
C LEU A 58 -3.67 -44.15 3.94
N PRO A 59 -4.15 -45.15 3.17
CA PRO A 59 -5.57 -45.36 2.90
C PRO A 59 -6.20 -46.31 3.94
N GLY A 60 -7.36 -45.93 4.48
CA GLY A 60 -8.14 -46.74 5.41
C GLY A 60 -9.62 -46.35 5.43
N ALA A 61 -10.38 -46.94 4.50
CA ALA A 61 -11.84 -47.14 4.50
C ALA A 61 -12.36 -47.68 5.86
N LEU A 62 -13.60 -47.53 6.38
CA LEU A 62 -14.97 -47.06 6.06
C LEU A 62 -15.78 -47.17 7.42
N PRO A 63 -17.12 -47.01 7.58
CA PRO A 63 -18.18 -46.35 6.80
C PRO A 63 -19.13 -45.39 7.59
N VAL A 64 -19.83 -44.54 6.84
CA VAL A 64 -21.25 -44.11 6.95
C VAL A 64 -21.87 -43.93 8.35
N GLN A 65 -22.17 -42.67 8.71
CA GLN A 65 -23.36 -42.33 9.50
C GLN A 65 -23.89 -40.91 9.20
N ARG A 66 -25.06 -40.91 8.55
CA ARG A 66 -26.22 -40.00 8.61
C ARG A 66 -26.02 -38.47 8.62
N ALA A 67 -26.44 -37.91 7.48
CA ALA A 67 -27.04 -36.60 7.24
C ALA A 67 -27.48 -35.80 8.48
N ALA A 68 -26.67 -34.80 8.83
CA ALA A 68 -27.13 -33.51 9.31
C ALA A 68 -26.48 -32.45 8.42
N ALA A 69 -27.26 -31.48 7.96
CA ALA A 69 -26.80 -30.42 7.07
C ALA A 69 -25.73 -29.56 7.77
N VAL A 70 -24.47 -29.96 7.59
CA VAL A 70 -23.30 -29.15 7.95
C VAL A 70 -23.20 -28.07 6.89
N THR A 71 -23.78 -26.91 7.19
CA THR A 71 -23.45 -25.65 6.56
C THR A 71 -21.95 -25.45 6.74
N GLN A 72 -21.16 -25.89 5.77
CA GLN A 72 -19.73 -25.67 5.72
C GLN A 72 -19.55 -24.16 5.62
N SER A 73 -19.28 -23.56 6.78
CA SER A 73 -18.82 -22.19 6.91
C SER A 73 -17.50 -22.11 6.15
N LEU A 74 -17.60 -21.63 4.90
CA LEU A 74 -16.47 -21.26 4.06
C LEU A 74 -15.72 -20.18 4.82
N VAL A 75 -14.75 -20.59 5.63
CA VAL A 75 -13.81 -19.67 6.27
C VAL A 75 -13.10 -18.97 5.11
N PRO A 76 -13.29 -17.66 4.93
CA PRO A 76 -12.66 -16.94 3.84
C PRO A 76 -11.16 -17.03 4.07
N GLN A 77 -10.46 -17.79 3.24
CA GLN A 77 -9.02 -17.84 3.23
C GLN A 77 -8.55 -16.41 2.97
N LYS A 78 -8.00 -15.75 4.00
CA LYS A 78 -7.42 -14.40 3.88
C LYS A 78 -6.42 -14.43 2.72
N PRO A 79 -6.69 -13.76 1.59
CA PRO A 79 -5.70 -13.66 0.55
C PRO A 79 -4.48 -12.97 1.16
N LYS A 80 -3.30 -13.57 0.99
CA LYS A 80 -2.01 -12.88 1.23
C LYS A 80 -1.85 -11.83 0.14
N ILE A 81 -2.61 -10.74 0.25
CA ILE A 81 -2.48 -9.58 -0.64
C ILE A 81 -1.11 -8.99 -0.36
N ARG A 82 -0.24 -8.99 -1.38
CA ARG A 82 0.99 -8.22 -1.37
C ARG A 82 0.56 -6.77 -1.36
N ALA A 83 0.47 -6.17 -0.18
CA ALA A 83 0.05 -4.78 -0.02
C ALA A 83 0.90 -3.89 -0.93
N SER A 84 0.24 -3.11 -1.78
CA SER A 84 0.92 -2.14 -2.61
C SER A 84 1.62 -1.10 -1.71
N PRO A 85 2.74 -0.49 -2.14
CA PRO A 85 3.42 0.53 -1.34
C PRO A 85 2.48 1.70 -0.99
N GLU A 86 1.54 2.03 -1.88
CA GLU A 86 0.52 3.07 -1.68
C GLU A 86 -0.47 2.69 -0.57
N ALA A 87 -0.87 1.42 -0.49
CA ALA A 87 -1.72 0.93 0.59
C ALA A 87 -1.05 1.04 1.97
N ILE A 88 0.27 0.85 2.02
CA ILE A 88 1.06 1.02 3.25
C ILE A 88 1.11 2.50 3.66
N GLU A 89 1.32 3.41 2.71
CA GLU A 89 1.30 4.86 2.99
C GLU A 89 -0.07 5.32 3.46
N PHE A 90 -1.14 4.85 2.79
CA PHE A 90 -2.51 5.09 3.19
C PHE A 90 -2.77 4.63 4.63
N ALA A 91 -2.35 3.40 4.98
CA ALA A 91 -2.54 2.87 6.32
C ALA A 91 -1.80 3.67 7.41
N ARG A 92 -0.68 4.32 7.07
CA ARG A 92 0.10 5.15 8.01
C ARG A 92 -0.46 6.56 8.17
N ARG A 93 -0.83 7.20 7.06
CA ARG A 93 -1.22 8.62 7.04
C ARG A 93 -2.73 8.84 7.13
N GLY A 94 -3.53 7.83 6.77
CA GLY A 94 -4.98 7.92 6.67
C GLY A 94 -5.48 8.61 5.39
N TYR A 95 -4.60 8.94 4.45
CA TYR A 95 -4.93 9.50 3.14
C TYR A 95 -3.90 9.08 2.08
N ALA A 96 -4.31 9.11 0.81
CA ALA A 96 -3.45 8.90 -0.36
C ALA A 96 -3.93 9.75 -1.55
N VAL A 97 -2.98 10.23 -2.35
CA VAL A 97 -3.24 10.95 -3.60
C VAL A 97 -2.55 10.19 -4.72
N LEU A 98 -3.32 9.80 -5.74
CA LEU A 98 -2.83 8.98 -6.84
C LEU A 98 -3.05 9.70 -8.17
N ASP A 99 -2.00 9.77 -8.97
CA ASP A 99 -2.04 10.40 -10.30
C ASP A 99 -2.37 9.37 -11.40
N ASN A 100 -2.18 8.07 -11.11
CA ASN A 100 -2.35 6.98 -12.06
C ASN A 100 -3.67 6.22 -11.83
N GLU A 101 -4.44 6.04 -12.91
CA GLU A 101 -5.70 5.29 -12.87
C GLU A 101 -5.49 3.81 -12.53
N VAL A 102 -4.39 3.21 -12.97
CA VAL A 102 -4.06 1.81 -12.70
C VAL A 102 -3.80 1.57 -11.21
N GLU A 103 -3.06 2.48 -10.55
CA GLU A 103 -2.79 2.41 -9.12
C GLU A 103 -4.06 2.67 -8.30
N ALA A 104 -4.87 3.66 -8.69
CA ALA A 104 -6.14 3.95 -8.05
C ALA A 104 -7.11 2.78 -8.12
N LYS A 105 -7.17 2.09 -9.26
CA LYS A 105 -7.99 0.89 -9.40
C LYS A 105 -7.53 -0.24 -8.47
N ARG A 106 -6.22 -0.50 -8.40
CA ARG A 106 -5.65 -1.51 -7.49
C ARG A 106 -5.94 -1.17 -6.03
N LEU A 107 -5.68 0.06 -5.62
CA LEU A 107 -5.96 0.51 -4.25
C LEU A 107 -7.46 0.41 -3.92
N SER A 108 -8.34 0.73 -4.88
CA SER A 108 -9.79 0.59 -4.73
C SER A 108 -10.23 -0.87 -4.57
N GLU A 109 -9.64 -1.80 -5.33
CA GLU A 109 -9.87 -3.25 -5.19
C GLU A 109 -9.40 -3.75 -3.82
N GLU A 110 -8.23 -3.31 -3.35
CA GLU A 110 -7.70 -3.66 -2.02
C GLU A 110 -8.57 -3.08 -0.88
N LEU A 111 -9.10 -1.87 -1.06
CA LEU A 111 -9.90 -1.17 -0.06
C LEU A 111 -11.41 -1.37 -0.25
N GLU A 112 -11.86 -2.26 -1.12
CA GLU A 112 -13.27 -2.39 -1.52
C GLU A 112 -14.19 -2.63 -0.30
N GLN A 113 -13.75 -3.47 0.65
CA GLN A 113 -14.49 -3.75 1.88
C GLN A 113 -14.62 -2.50 2.78
N PHE A 114 -13.57 -1.67 2.81
CA PHE A 114 -13.53 -0.44 3.59
C PHE A 114 -14.34 0.68 2.95
N VAL A 115 -14.39 0.74 1.62
CA VAL A 115 -15.26 1.65 0.87
C VAL A 115 -16.73 1.26 1.06
N LYS A 116 -17.07 -0.02 0.94
CA LYS A 116 -18.45 -0.52 1.17
C LYS A 116 -18.95 -0.29 2.59
N SER A 117 -18.06 -0.39 3.59
CA SER A 117 -18.39 -0.09 4.98
C SER A 117 -18.39 1.41 5.30
N GLY A 118 -18.01 2.27 4.35
CA GLY A 118 -17.92 3.72 4.55
C GLY A 118 -16.76 4.15 5.46
N GLN A 119 -15.80 3.27 5.74
CA GLN A 119 -14.59 3.62 6.49
C GLN A 119 -13.58 4.39 5.64
N VAL A 120 -13.67 4.28 4.32
CA VAL A 120 -12.80 4.98 3.37
C VAL A 120 -13.67 5.65 2.31
N VAL A 121 -13.33 6.90 2.00
CA VAL A 121 -13.99 7.70 0.98
C VAL A 121 -12.98 7.96 -0.13
N GLY A 122 -13.35 7.60 -1.36
CA GLY A 122 -12.55 7.83 -2.57
C GLY A 122 -13.28 8.77 -3.51
N VAL A 123 -12.60 9.82 -4.00
CA VAL A 123 -13.17 10.81 -4.93
C VAL A 123 -12.20 11.05 -6.08
N ARG A 124 -12.72 11.14 -7.30
CA ARG A 124 -11.95 11.52 -8.49
C ARG A 124 -12.03 13.03 -8.68
N GLY A 125 -10.90 13.71 -8.60
CA GLY A 125 -10.80 15.15 -8.84
C GLY A 125 -10.93 15.53 -10.31
N PHE A 126 -11.26 16.80 -10.56
CA PHE A 126 -11.29 17.40 -11.90
C PHE A 126 -9.92 17.44 -12.58
N ASP A 127 -8.85 17.41 -11.79
CA ASP A 127 -7.47 17.29 -12.23
C ASP A 127 -7.08 15.87 -12.67
N ARG A 128 -8.06 14.95 -12.71
CA ARG A 128 -7.89 13.52 -13.02
C ARG A 128 -7.10 12.73 -11.97
N ARG A 129 -6.86 13.32 -10.80
CA ARG A 129 -6.26 12.63 -9.65
C ARG A 129 -7.31 11.89 -8.84
N PHE A 130 -6.89 10.86 -8.13
CA PHE A 130 -7.73 10.09 -7.23
C PHE A 130 -7.32 10.37 -5.79
N TYR A 131 -8.28 10.83 -5.00
CA TYR A 131 -8.11 11.15 -3.60
C TYR A 131 -8.80 10.09 -2.75
N VAL A 132 -8.04 9.45 -1.87
CA VAL A 132 -8.56 8.42 -0.97
C VAL A 132 -8.27 8.87 0.46
N VAL A 133 -9.31 8.93 1.30
CA VAL A 133 -9.23 9.43 2.67
C VAL A 133 -9.98 8.48 3.60
N SER A 134 -9.35 8.13 4.72
CA SER A 134 -10.01 7.37 5.79
C SER A 134 -11.02 8.25 6.54
N LYS A 135 -12.13 7.67 6.98
CA LYS A 135 -13.21 8.38 7.69
C LYS A 135 -12.71 9.09 8.95
N GLN A 136 -11.86 8.43 9.73
CA GLN A 136 -11.28 9.01 10.96
C GLN A 136 -10.43 10.26 10.65
N PHE A 137 -9.59 10.17 9.62
CA PHE A 137 -8.78 11.31 9.18
C PHE A 137 -9.67 12.42 8.61
N PHE A 138 -10.69 12.06 7.83
CA PHE A 138 -11.63 13.01 7.25
C PHE A 138 -12.36 13.81 8.33
N GLU A 139 -12.93 13.18 9.35
CA GLU A 139 -13.68 13.86 10.42
C GLU A 139 -12.81 14.85 11.21
N SER A 140 -11.57 14.47 11.53
CA SER A 140 -10.64 15.35 12.25
C SER A 140 -10.11 16.50 11.38
N ALA A 141 -9.78 16.22 10.12
CA ALA A 141 -9.23 17.21 9.19
C ALA A 141 -10.30 18.18 8.65
N SER A 142 -11.52 17.71 8.40
CA SER A 142 -12.62 18.53 7.89
C SER A 142 -13.01 19.62 8.89
N ALA A 143 -13.11 19.30 10.18
CA ALA A 143 -13.39 20.28 11.23
C ALA A 143 -12.33 21.40 11.25
N ALA A 144 -11.04 21.05 11.16
CA ALA A 144 -9.95 22.02 11.11
C ALA A 144 -10.00 22.88 9.83
N LEU A 145 -10.33 22.28 8.68
CA LEU A 145 -10.41 22.98 7.40
C LEU A 145 -11.62 23.90 7.29
N LEU A 146 -12.79 23.48 7.74
CA LEU A 146 -13.99 24.30 7.76
C LEU A 146 -13.80 25.54 8.64
N LEU A 147 -13.11 25.39 9.80
CA LEU A 147 -12.73 26.53 10.63
C LEU A 147 -11.76 27.49 9.91
N ALA A 148 -10.80 26.95 9.15
CA ALA A 148 -9.84 27.74 8.38
C ALA A 148 -10.47 28.43 7.14
N LEU A 149 -11.55 27.87 6.59
CA LEU A 149 -12.23 28.30 5.36
C LEU A 149 -13.51 29.12 5.59
N LYS A 150 -13.73 29.59 6.83
CA LYS A 150 -14.77 30.61 7.12
C LYS A 150 -14.62 31.84 6.22
N GLU A 151 -13.37 32.22 5.93
CA GLU A 151 -13.02 33.24 4.95
C GLU A 151 -12.43 32.58 3.71
N ALA A 152 -12.79 33.09 2.54
CA ALA A 152 -12.31 32.57 1.27
C ALA A 152 -10.77 32.63 1.22
N SER A 153 -10.13 31.46 1.22
CA SER A 153 -8.68 31.34 1.38
C SER A 153 -8.10 30.42 0.29
N ALA A 154 -6.83 30.64 -0.05
CA ALA A 154 -6.10 29.75 -0.95
C ALA A 154 -5.72 28.44 -0.24
N LEU A 155 -5.56 27.35 -1.00
CA LEU A 155 -5.20 26.02 -0.48
C LEU A 155 -3.96 26.04 0.44
N GLN A 156 -2.92 26.79 0.06
CA GLN A 156 -1.69 26.94 0.85
C GLN A 156 -1.93 27.64 2.20
N GLN A 157 -2.82 28.63 2.24
CA GLN A 157 -3.15 29.33 3.48
C GLN A 157 -4.01 28.43 4.38
N ALA A 158 -4.97 27.70 3.77
CA ALA A 158 -5.79 26.73 4.47
C ALA A 158 -4.94 25.61 5.11
N SER A 159 -3.93 25.09 4.39
CA SER A 159 -3.03 24.06 4.94
C SER A 159 -2.22 24.57 6.13
N VAL A 160 -1.72 25.82 6.08
CA VAL A 160 -0.98 26.43 7.20
C VAL A 160 -1.89 26.66 8.40
N LYS A 161 -3.10 27.20 8.19
CA LYS A 161 -4.09 27.42 9.26
C LYS A 161 -4.54 26.11 9.91
N ALA A 162 -4.81 25.08 9.10
CA ALA A 162 -5.24 23.77 9.57
C ALA A 162 -4.09 22.90 10.12
N LYS A 163 -2.83 23.32 9.93
CA LYS A 163 -1.62 22.55 10.27
C LYS A 163 -1.58 21.16 9.64
N LEU A 164 -2.10 21.04 8.42
CA LEU A 164 -2.14 19.80 7.66
C LEU A 164 -1.15 19.86 6.49
N PRO A 165 -0.59 18.71 6.07
CA PRO A 165 0.22 18.67 4.86
C PRO A 165 -0.63 19.04 3.64
N PHE A 166 0.01 19.66 2.66
CA PHE A 166 -0.66 20.18 1.47
C PHE A 166 -1.49 19.12 0.73
N GLU A 167 -0.96 17.91 0.60
CA GLU A 167 -1.63 16.78 -0.06
C GLU A 167 -2.87 16.31 0.70
N ALA A 168 -2.79 16.21 2.04
CA ALA A 168 -3.96 15.87 2.86
C ALA A 168 -5.06 16.93 2.73
N CYS A 169 -4.66 18.20 2.74
CA CYS A 169 -5.56 19.33 2.59
C CYS A 169 -6.30 19.26 1.23
N ALA A 170 -5.56 18.98 0.16
CA ALA A 170 -6.14 18.80 -1.18
C ALA A 170 -7.11 17.62 -1.23
N ALA A 171 -6.76 16.48 -0.63
CA ALA A 171 -7.61 15.29 -0.60
C ALA A 171 -8.92 15.53 0.16
N VAL A 172 -8.86 16.13 1.35
CA VAL A 172 -10.05 16.44 2.15
C VAL A 172 -10.91 17.50 1.47
N LEU A 173 -10.29 18.50 0.83
CA LEU A 173 -11.03 19.50 0.05
C LEU A 173 -11.73 18.91 -1.15
N ALA A 174 -11.13 17.94 -1.85
CA ALA A 174 -11.79 17.25 -2.95
C ALA A 174 -13.06 16.52 -2.48
N VAL A 175 -13.01 15.89 -1.30
CA VAL A 175 -14.17 15.24 -0.69
C VAL A 175 -15.24 16.25 -0.27
N LEU A 176 -14.86 17.34 0.41
CA LEU A 176 -15.79 18.38 0.86
C LEU A 176 -16.48 19.10 -0.31
N LYS A 177 -15.76 19.31 -1.41
CA LYS A 177 -16.33 19.87 -2.64
C LYS A 177 -17.41 18.99 -3.22
N GLU A 178 -17.23 17.67 -3.17
CA GLU A 178 -18.23 16.74 -3.69
C GLU A 178 -19.45 16.58 -2.77
N GLN A 179 -19.25 16.78 -1.46
CA GLN A 179 -20.37 16.84 -0.50
C GLN A 179 -21.15 18.16 -0.58
N GLY A 180 -20.58 19.20 -1.19
CA GLY A 180 -21.19 20.53 -1.29
C GLY A 180 -20.93 21.43 -0.08
N ASP A 181 -20.10 21.00 0.88
CA ASP A 181 -19.75 21.79 2.07
C ASP A 181 -18.76 22.92 1.76
N VAL A 182 -18.00 22.79 0.66
CA VAL A 182 -17.03 23.79 0.22
C VAL A 182 -17.23 24.10 -1.26
N ILE A 183 -17.27 25.38 -1.59
CA ILE A 183 -17.36 25.87 -2.98
C ILE A 183 -16.05 26.54 -3.40
N GLU A 184 -15.65 26.31 -4.65
CA GLU A 184 -14.50 27.00 -5.27
C GLU A 184 -14.99 28.24 -6.01
N LYS A 185 -14.76 29.42 -5.44
CA LYS A 185 -15.17 30.70 -6.05
C LYS A 185 -14.34 31.07 -7.26
N LYS A 186 -13.04 30.76 -7.21
CA LYS A 186 -12.05 31.02 -8.27
C LYS A 186 -11.02 29.89 -8.21
N LYS A 187 -10.34 29.62 -9.33
CA LYS A 187 -9.28 28.60 -9.40
C LYS A 187 -8.30 28.72 -8.22
N GLY A 188 -8.34 27.76 -7.31
CA GLY A 188 -7.50 27.68 -6.11
C GLY A 188 -7.97 28.49 -4.89
N LEU A 189 -9.16 29.10 -4.92
CA LEU A 189 -9.75 29.89 -3.84
C LEU A 189 -11.06 29.24 -3.37
N PHE A 190 -11.06 28.76 -2.13
CA PHE A 190 -12.14 27.95 -1.57
C PHE A 190 -12.83 28.70 -0.43
N GLN A 191 -14.14 28.48 -0.29
CA GLN A 191 -14.95 29.01 0.80
C GLN A 191 -15.94 27.94 1.27
N ALA A 192 -16.11 27.80 2.59
CA ALA A 192 -17.19 26.99 3.14
C ALA A 192 -18.57 27.57 2.76
N VAL A 193 -19.50 26.69 2.41
CA VAL A 193 -20.89 27.06 2.05
C VAL A 193 -21.71 27.37 3.29
#